data_AF-A0A8I2E1R0-F1
#
_entry.id   AF-A0A8I2E1R0-F1
#
_cell.length_a   1.000
_cell.length_b   1.000
_cell.length_c   1.000
_cell.angle_alpha   90.00
_cell.angle_beta   90.00
_cell.angle_gamma   90.00
#
_symmetry.space_group_name_H-M   'P 1'
#
loop_
_entity.id
_entity.type
_entity.pdbx_description
1 polymer ?
#
loop_
_entity_poly.entity_id
_entity_poly.type
_entity_poly.pdbx_seq_one_letter_code
_entity_poly.pdbx_strand_id
1 'polypeptide(L)'
;MSQHASPSRAGLATTAFGVSSTGRELVAAVSAFCGFPAPGEGLAERLVAETFAALDQVPLDVRLYVHDLQNTAEKWPALPITLPPTPWQAATLVDDLAALVTDLSVAELREAAEGLALTRGDVAQAHDEPILTQVWAALDQPVPDVAALPRDRRAREAALLQLFDHLNPREWTTEQTGAVRKALLIRLAGLGDALLRVSALPPAHLDWQGDSEGLTALVPVPGAPQPLEARVAAEAVEPHPFTSWDEPMWGSSETGASHDYWRWTVGWRCAGGVFHSDAGSTEASEAAARFGAEQTLAAYAAQASTVRQRLRHRLLVPRQPGTLSMSDPAVLVLGLRPLLQAVCDEYRSETSRPKDATGWRVVPHQDEDKECGLVTILLDDCSLPHPELGDPANTADPADPAFEDFLHSHAVVLTPPARTYLAGLSQAGPGELPLHRRHEAAMRTVLAVGGEAADLLAADTGPLPDGMAWIDLLDVAALEEFLTATEPDQPR
;
A
#
# COMPACT_ATOMS: atom_id res chain seq x y z
N MET A 1 -39.35 3.22 -25.20
CA MET A 1 -38.86 3.93 -24.00
C MET A 1 -38.08 2.91 -23.18
N SER A 2 -36.78 2.77 -23.46
CA SER A 2 -35.90 1.91 -22.66
C SER A 2 -35.62 2.65 -21.36
N GLN A 3 -36.14 2.13 -20.25
CA GLN A 3 -35.64 2.49 -18.94
C GLN A 3 -34.20 1.99 -18.88
N HIS A 4 -33.23 2.90 -18.99
CA HIS A 4 -31.89 2.62 -18.51
C HIS A 4 -32.05 2.44 -16.99
N ALA A 5 -32.13 1.18 -16.54
CA ALA A 5 -32.01 0.88 -15.12
C ALA A 5 -30.70 1.50 -14.67
N SER A 6 -30.76 2.43 -13.71
CA SER A 6 -29.55 2.94 -13.07
C SER A 6 -28.75 1.72 -12.58
N PRO A 7 -27.45 1.63 -12.90
CA PRO A 7 -26.65 0.52 -12.38
C PRO A 7 -26.72 0.56 -10.85
N SER A 8 -27.00 -0.58 -10.23
CA SER A 8 -26.88 -0.76 -8.77
C SER A 8 -25.53 -1.38 -8.45
N ARG A 9 -25.03 -1.22 -7.22
CA ARG A 9 -23.74 -1.84 -6.81
C ARG A 9 -23.84 -3.35 -6.89
N ALA A 10 -24.97 -3.93 -6.47
CA ALA A 10 -25.23 -5.35 -6.62
C ALA A 10 -25.20 -5.80 -8.09
N GLY A 11 -25.84 -5.04 -9.00
CA GLY A 11 -25.82 -5.35 -10.44
C GLY A 11 -24.42 -5.26 -11.07
N LEU A 12 -23.62 -4.27 -10.66
CA LEU A 12 -22.23 -4.12 -11.09
C LEU A 12 -21.38 -5.28 -10.58
N ALA A 13 -21.51 -5.64 -9.31
CA ALA A 13 -20.79 -6.76 -8.71
C ALA A 13 -21.20 -8.11 -9.34
N THR A 14 -22.49 -8.33 -9.61
CA THR A 14 -22.98 -9.51 -10.34
C THR A 14 -22.29 -9.65 -11.70
N THR A 15 -22.14 -8.54 -12.42
CA THR A 15 -21.43 -8.52 -13.70
C THR A 15 -19.94 -8.82 -13.52
N ALA A 16 -19.31 -8.22 -12.52
CA ALA A 16 -17.87 -8.40 -12.27
C ALA A 16 -17.51 -9.83 -11.84
N PHE A 17 -18.36 -10.48 -11.04
CA PHE A 17 -18.21 -11.88 -10.66
C PHE A 17 -18.68 -12.87 -11.74
N GLY A 18 -19.37 -12.39 -12.78
CA GLY A 18 -19.93 -13.26 -13.82
C GLY A 18 -21.04 -14.19 -13.31
N VAL A 19 -21.75 -13.81 -12.25
CA VAL A 19 -22.86 -14.60 -11.69
C VAL A 19 -24.20 -14.22 -12.33
N SER A 20 -25.19 -15.11 -12.27
CA SER A 20 -26.43 -14.97 -13.05
C SER A 20 -27.50 -14.12 -12.37
N SER A 21 -27.37 -13.86 -11.06
CA SER A 21 -28.34 -13.08 -10.29
C SER A 21 -27.70 -12.32 -9.13
N THR A 22 -28.39 -11.27 -8.66
CA THR A 22 -28.04 -10.49 -7.45
C THR A 22 -28.51 -11.16 -6.15
N GLY A 23 -29.03 -12.39 -6.23
CA GLY A 23 -29.53 -13.15 -5.09
C GLY A 23 -28.43 -14.02 -4.45
N ARG A 24 -28.77 -15.26 -4.12
CA ARG A 24 -27.89 -16.22 -3.45
C ARG A 24 -26.50 -16.37 -4.08
N GLU A 25 -26.41 -16.33 -5.41
CA GLU A 25 -25.13 -16.47 -6.12
C GLU A 25 -24.18 -15.30 -5.83
N LEU A 26 -24.70 -14.06 -5.79
CA LEU A 26 -23.90 -12.89 -5.44
C LEU A 26 -23.45 -12.95 -3.97
N VAL A 27 -24.36 -13.34 -3.06
CA VAL A 27 -24.05 -13.51 -1.63
C VAL A 27 -22.91 -14.51 -1.44
N ALA A 28 -22.98 -15.66 -2.12
CA ALA A 28 -21.92 -16.66 -2.08
C ALA A 28 -20.61 -16.15 -2.69
N ALA A 29 -20.67 -15.45 -3.82
CA ALA A 29 -19.48 -14.91 -4.49
C ALA A 29 -18.75 -13.85 -3.64
N VAL A 30 -19.49 -12.91 -3.04
CA VAL A 30 -18.91 -11.88 -2.15
C VAL A 30 -18.33 -12.51 -0.89
N SER A 31 -19.00 -13.51 -0.32
CA SER A 31 -18.49 -14.22 0.87
C SER A 31 -17.20 -14.96 0.54
N ALA A 32 -17.15 -15.68 -0.58
CA ALA A 32 -15.95 -16.36 -1.06
C ALA A 32 -14.82 -15.37 -1.37
N PHE A 33 -15.13 -14.19 -1.92
CA PHE A 33 -14.16 -13.12 -2.15
C PHE A 33 -13.52 -12.65 -0.84
N CYS A 34 -14.29 -12.56 0.25
CA CYS A 34 -13.78 -12.27 1.59
C CYS A 34 -13.07 -13.47 2.28
N GLY A 35 -12.97 -14.64 1.63
CA GLY A 35 -12.43 -15.85 2.25
C GLY A 35 -13.37 -16.52 3.26
N PHE A 36 -14.66 -16.18 3.23
CA PHE A 36 -15.69 -16.75 4.10
C PHE A 36 -16.46 -17.87 3.40
N PRO A 37 -16.97 -18.87 4.16
CA PRO A 37 -17.91 -19.84 3.61
C PRO A 37 -19.19 -19.15 3.14
N ALA A 38 -19.89 -19.78 2.19
CA ALA A 38 -21.19 -19.30 1.75
C ALA A 38 -22.17 -19.26 2.94
N PRO A 39 -22.91 -18.15 3.14
CA PRO A 39 -23.89 -18.05 4.20
C PRO A 39 -24.93 -19.18 4.14
N GLY A 40 -25.32 -19.68 5.31
CA GLY A 40 -26.44 -20.58 5.47
C GLY A 40 -27.75 -19.97 4.97
N GLU A 41 -28.70 -20.84 4.61
CA GLU A 41 -30.04 -20.42 4.17
C GLU A 41 -30.81 -19.72 5.30
N GLY A 42 -31.83 -18.92 4.94
CA GLY A 42 -32.72 -18.30 5.92
C GLY A 42 -32.21 -16.95 6.41
N LEU A 43 -32.01 -16.81 7.72
CA LEU A 43 -31.70 -15.51 8.33
C LEU A 43 -30.36 -14.93 7.87
N ALA A 44 -29.30 -15.76 7.78
CA ALA A 44 -27.97 -15.29 7.37
C ALA A 44 -27.97 -14.76 5.93
N GLU A 45 -28.53 -15.51 4.98
CA GLU A 45 -28.71 -15.05 3.60
C GLU A 45 -29.52 -13.75 3.52
N ARG A 46 -30.61 -13.64 4.31
CA ARG A 46 -31.44 -12.43 4.35
C ARG A 46 -30.67 -11.21 4.85
N LEU A 47 -29.89 -11.35 5.92
CA LEU A 47 -29.10 -10.24 6.48
C LEU A 47 -28.06 -9.71 5.47
N VAL A 48 -27.40 -10.60 4.73
CA VAL A 48 -26.45 -10.20 3.68
C VAL A 48 -27.18 -9.52 2.52
N ALA A 49 -28.33 -10.06 2.10
CA ALA A 49 -29.14 -9.44 1.04
C ALA A 49 -29.66 -8.05 1.44
N GLU A 50 -30.10 -7.86 2.69
CA GLU A 50 -30.52 -6.56 3.23
C GLU A 50 -29.36 -5.57 3.33
N THR A 51 -28.16 -6.06 3.67
CA THR A 51 -26.91 -5.27 3.63
C THR A 51 -26.63 -4.74 2.21
N PHE A 52 -26.75 -5.60 1.20
CA PHE A 52 -26.55 -5.20 -0.20
C PHE A 52 -27.65 -4.24 -0.68
N ALA A 53 -28.89 -4.46 -0.25
CA ALA A 53 -30.00 -3.55 -0.55
C ALA A 53 -29.82 -2.16 0.09
N ALA A 54 -29.29 -2.08 1.32
CA ALA A 54 -28.95 -0.81 1.96
C ALA A 54 -27.87 -0.05 1.18
N LEU A 55 -26.84 -0.77 0.71
CA LEU A 55 -25.79 -0.21 -0.15
C LEU A 55 -26.31 0.29 -1.51
N ASP A 56 -27.28 -0.40 -2.10
CA ASP A 56 -27.90 0.00 -3.37
C ASP A 56 -28.79 1.25 -3.24
N GLN A 57 -29.23 1.62 -2.03
CA GLN A 57 -29.97 2.86 -1.79
C GLN A 57 -29.07 4.10 -1.78
N VAL A 58 -27.77 3.93 -1.56
CA VAL A 58 -26.80 5.03 -1.63
C VAL A 58 -26.50 5.33 -3.10
N PRO A 59 -26.57 6.59 -3.55
CA PRO A 59 -26.19 6.93 -4.92
C PRO A 59 -24.76 6.50 -5.28
N LEU A 60 -24.51 6.10 -6.53
CA LEU A 60 -23.18 5.63 -6.97
C LEU A 60 -22.11 6.74 -6.98
N ASP A 61 -22.53 8.00 -7.10
CA ASP A 61 -21.66 9.18 -7.09
C ASP A 61 -21.19 9.58 -5.68
N VAL A 62 -21.84 9.04 -4.64
CA VAL A 62 -21.36 9.16 -3.26
C VAL A 62 -20.12 8.30 -3.10
N ARG A 63 -19.00 8.95 -2.76
CA ARG A 63 -17.73 8.29 -2.47
C ARG A 63 -17.80 7.62 -1.09
N LEU A 64 -17.76 6.30 -1.10
CA LEU A 64 -17.44 5.45 0.04
C LEU A 64 -16.11 4.77 -0.30
N TYR A 65 -15.12 4.87 0.58
CA TYR A 65 -13.86 4.16 0.39
C TYR A 65 -13.98 2.73 0.88
N VAL A 66 -13.22 1.82 0.25
CA VAL A 66 -13.10 0.45 0.73
C VAL A 66 -12.52 0.48 2.14
N HIS A 67 -13.11 -0.31 3.04
CA HIS A 67 -12.83 -0.38 4.48
C HIS A 67 -13.53 0.69 5.33
N ASP A 68 -14.22 1.68 4.74
CA ASP A 68 -14.93 2.69 5.54
C ASP A 68 -16.04 2.05 6.38
N LEU A 69 -16.75 1.05 5.85
CA LEU A 69 -17.86 0.43 6.57
C LEU A 69 -17.35 -0.45 7.71
N GLN A 70 -16.40 -1.33 7.44
CA GLN A 70 -15.84 -2.23 8.46
C GLN A 70 -15.14 -1.44 9.56
N ASN A 71 -14.28 -0.46 9.22
CA ASN A 71 -13.62 0.39 10.22
C ASN A 71 -14.64 1.14 11.08
N THR A 72 -15.71 1.65 10.47
CA THR A 72 -16.77 2.34 11.21
C THR A 72 -17.56 1.38 12.10
N ALA A 73 -17.88 0.19 11.59
CA ALA A 73 -18.53 -0.89 12.33
C ALA A 73 -17.71 -1.36 13.52
N GLU A 74 -16.38 -1.41 13.43
CA GLU A 74 -15.46 -1.76 14.54
C GLU A 74 -15.51 -0.73 15.68
N LYS A 75 -15.72 0.55 15.36
CA LYS A 75 -15.78 1.64 16.37
C LYS A 75 -17.19 1.95 16.89
N TRP A 76 -18.24 1.46 16.22
CA TRP A 76 -19.63 1.69 16.60
C TRP A 76 -19.97 1.24 18.05
N PRO A 77 -20.78 1.97 18.84
CA PRO A 77 -21.48 3.23 18.53
C PRO A 77 -20.62 4.48 18.75
N ALA A 78 -19.37 4.32 19.21
CA ALA A 78 -18.44 5.42 19.41
C ALA A 78 -17.80 5.83 18.07
N LEU A 79 -18.55 6.56 17.24
CA LEU A 79 -18.01 7.11 15.99
C LEU A 79 -16.84 8.07 16.31
N PRO A 80 -15.62 7.80 15.84
CA PRO A 80 -14.49 8.66 16.16
C PRO A 80 -14.61 10.01 15.46
N ILE A 81 -14.25 11.08 16.16
CA ILE A 81 -13.87 12.35 15.53
C ILE A 81 -12.42 12.19 15.04
N THR A 82 -12.15 11.34 14.06
CA THR A 82 -10.81 11.18 13.47
C THR A 82 -10.63 12.03 12.21
N LEU A 83 -9.38 12.29 11.82
CA LEU A 83 -9.01 12.94 10.56
C LEU A 83 -8.37 11.91 9.61
N PRO A 84 -8.84 11.77 8.36
CA PRO A 84 -10.05 12.41 7.81
C PRO A 84 -11.32 11.93 8.53
N PRO A 85 -12.36 12.78 8.61
CA PRO A 85 -13.62 12.38 9.23
C PRO A 85 -14.21 11.20 8.48
N THR A 86 -14.69 10.19 9.22
CA THR A 86 -15.52 9.13 8.66
C THR A 86 -16.60 9.78 7.78
N PRO A 87 -16.75 9.39 6.50
CA PRO A 87 -17.82 9.91 5.68
C PRO A 87 -19.15 9.69 6.41
N TRP A 88 -19.95 10.75 6.57
CA TRP A 88 -21.21 10.66 7.32
C TRP A 88 -22.15 9.59 6.74
N GLN A 89 -22.00 9.28 5.44
CA GLN A 89 -22.71 8.21 4.75
C GLN A 89 -22.29 6.82 5.24
N ALA A 90 -21.00 6.60 5.52
CA ALA A 90 -20.53 5.34 6.10
C ALA A 90 -21.08 5.13 7.52
N ALA A 91 -21.11 6.19 8.33
CA ALA A 91 -21.74 6.15 9.65
C ALA A 91 -23.24 5.84 9.57
N THR A 92 -23.97 6.52 8.68
CA THR A 92 -25.40 6.28 8.48
C THR A 92 -25.68 4.85 8.02
N LEU A 93 -24.89 4.34 7.07
CA LEU A 93 -25.00 2.95 6.62
C LEU A 93 -24.72 1.97 7.75
N VAL A 94 -23.68 2.20 8.56
CA VAL A 94 -23.39 1.31 9.70
C VAL A 94 -24.50 1.36 10.74
N ASP A 95 -25.16 2.50 10.97
CA ASP A 95 -26.35 2.58 11.82
C ASP A 95 -27.52 1.76 11.23
N ASP A 96 -27.75 1.83 9.91
CA ASP A 96 -28.76 1.02 9.23
C ASP A 96 -28.45 -0.48 9.35
N LEU A 97 -27.19 -0.88 9.17
CA LEU A 97 -26.74 -2.26 9.36
C LEU A 97 -26.85 -2.70 10.82
N ALA A 98 -26.55 -1.82 11.77
CA ALA A 98 -26.70 -2.10 13.19
C ALA A 98 -28.18 -2.34 13.55
N ALA A 99 -29.11 -1.63 12.92
CA ALA A 99 -30.54 -1.84 13.12
C ALA A 99 -30.97 -3.25 12.70
N LEU A 100 -30.38 -3.84 11.65
CA LEU A 100 -30.69 -5.21 11.20
C LEU A 100 -30.40 -6.28 12.28
N VAL A 101 -29.44 -6.02 13.15
CA VAL A 101 -29.00 -6.97 14.19
C VAL A 101 -29.41 -6.56 15.62
N THR A 102 -29.93 -5.35 15.80
CA THR A 102 -30.30 -4.81 17.12
C THR A 102 -31.52 -5.51 17.72
N ASP A 103 -32.54 -5.76 16.89
CA ASP A 103 -33.82 -6.31 17.34
C ASP A 103 -33.87 -7.85 17.31
N LEU A 104 -32.80 -8.51 16.89
CA LEU A 104 -32.73 -9.97 16.85
C LEU A 104 -32.73 -10.56 18.27
N SER A 105 -33.55 -11.58 18.48
CA SER A 105 -33.53 -12.40 19.69
C SER A 105 -32.24 -13.20 19.81
N VAL A 106 -31.92 -13.71 21.00
CA VAL A 106 -30.74 -14.57 21.23
C VAL A 106 -30.72 -15.78 20.29
N ALA A 107 -31.88 -16.37 20.02
CA ALA A 107 -31.99 -17.50 19.09
C ALA A 107 -31.67 -17.09 17.65
N GLU A 108 -32.15 -15.92 17.20
CA GLU A 108 -31.88 -15.38 15.87
C GLU A 108 -30.42 -14.92 15.72
N LEU A 109 -29.84 -14.30 16.75
CA LEU A 109 -28.42 -13.96 16.75
C LEU A 109 -27.54 -15.20 16.64
N ARG A 110 -27.91 -16.29 17.32
CA ARG A 110 -27.22 -17.58 17.19
C ARG A 110 -27.37 -18.16 15.79
N GLU A 111 -28.58 -18.20 15.25
CA GLU A 111 -28.84 -18.67 13.89
C GLU A 111 -28.04 -17.86 12.86
N ALA A 112 -28.03 -16.53 12.98
CA ALA A 112 -27.26 -15.66 12.10
C ALA A 112 -25.75 -15.90 12.21
N ALA A 113 -25.24 -16.07 13.44
CA ALA A 113 -23.81 -16.30 13.67
C ALA A 113 -23.35 -17.68 13.18
N GLU A 114 -24.16 -18.74 13.38
CA GLU A 114 -23.95 -20.06 12.80
C GLU A 114 -24.00 -19.99 11.26
N GLY A 115 -25.01 -19.32 10.71
CA GLY A 115 -25.19 -19.20 9.27
C GLY A 115 -24.12 -18.35 8.57
N LEU A 116 -23.54 -17.35 9.23
CA LEU A 116 -22.40 -16.57 8.72
C LEU A 116 -21.04 -17.16 9.11
N ALA A 117 -21.04 -18.31 9.79
CA ALA A 117 -19.84 -18.99 10.29
C ALA A 117 -18.89 -18.04 11.04
N LEU A 118 -19.43 -17.28 11.99
CA LEU A 118 -18.59 -16.44 12.84
C LEU A 118 -17.60 -17.31 13.59
N THR A 119 -16.33 -16.91 13.55
CA THR A 119 -15.26 -17.59 14.26
C THR A 119 -15.24 -17.15 15.71
N ARG A 120 -14.59 -17.94 16.56
CA ARG A 120 -14.30 -17.53 17.94
C ARG A 120 -13.53 -16.21 17.97
N GLY A 121 -12.63 -16.02 17.01
CA GLY A 121 -11.86 -14.80 16.85
C GLY A 121 -12.69 -13.56 16.56
N ASP A 122 -13.68 -13.68 15.67
CA ASP A 122 -14.56 -12.55 15.33
C ASP A 122 -15.32 -12.03 16.56
N VAL A 123 -15.87 -12.96 17.35
CA VAL A 123 -16.62 -12.62 18.57
C VAL A 123 -15.70 -12.06 19.66
N ALA A 124 -14.50 -12.62 19.79
CA ALA A 124 -13.50 -12.16 20.74
C ALA A 124 -13.00 -10.74 20.42
N GLN A 125 -12.68 -10.44 19.16
CA GLN A 125 -12.25 -9.10 18.72
C GLN A 125 -13.36 -8.06 18.89
N ALA A 126 -14.61 -8.43 18.61
CA ALA A 126 -15.76 -7.55 18.81
C ALA A 126 -15.98 -7.18 20.30
N HIS A 127 -15.41 -7.94 21.24
CA HIS A 127 -15.53 -7.75 22.68
C HIS A 127 -14.29 -7.07 23.32
N ASP A 128 -13.28 -6.65 22.54
CA ASP A 128 -11.92 -6.37 23.07
C ASP A 128 -11.85 -5.16 24.03
N GLU A 129 -12.69 -4.13 23.87
CA GLU A 129 -12.54 -2.88 24.65
C GLU A 129 -12.92 -2.97 26.15
N PRO A 130 -14.06 -3.59 26.54
CA PRO A 130 -14.47 -3.66 27.95
C PRO A 130 -13.67 -4.67 28.77
N ILE A 131 -13.25 -5.79 28.18
CA ILE A 131 -12.52 -6.86 28.87
C ILE A 131 -11.11 -6.43 29.22
N LEU A 132 -10.44 -5.68 28.33
CA LEU A 132 -9.15 -5.06 28.64
C LEU A 132 -9.25 -4.14 29.85
N THR A 133 -10.28 -3.31 29.89
CA THR A 133 -10.48 -2.40 31.01
C THR A 133 -10.71 -3.16 32.33
N GLN A 134 -11.46 -4.27 32.31
CA GLN A 134 -11.75 -5.08 33.49
C GLN A 134 -10.56 -5.93 33.98
N VAL A 135 -9.85 -6.61 33.08
CA VAL A 135 -8.69 -7.47 33.42
C VAL A 135 -7.56 -6.64 34.02
N TRP A 136 -7.30 -5.46 33.46
CA TRP A 136 -6.23 -4.58 33.93
C TRP A 136 -6.60 -3.84 35.22
N ALA A 137 -7.88 -3.48 35.38
CA ALA A 137 -8.40 -2.99 36.66
C ALA A 137 -8.30 -4.03 37.78
N ALA A 138 -8.52 -5.32 37.48
CA ALA A 138 -8.36 -6.41 38.45
C ALA A 138 -6.89 -6.67 38.83
N LEU A 139 -5.94 -6.28 37.98
CA LEU A 139 -4.50 -6.42 38.19
C LEU A 139 -3.84 -5.15 38.73
N ASP A 140 -4.61 -4.08 38.96
CA ASP A 140 -4.14 -2.75 39.39
C ASP A 140 -3.03 -2.17 38.49
N GLN A 141 -3.11 -2.47 37.19
CA GLN A 141 -2.14 -2.04 36.18
C GLN A 141 -2.77 -1.05 35.20
N PRO A 142 -2.03 -0.02 34.75
CA PRO A 142 -2.51 0.90 33.72
C PRO A 142 -2.69 0.15 32.40
N VAL A 143 -3.80 0.41 31.69
CA VAL A 143 -4.06 -0.12 30.35
C VAL A 143 -2.90 0.33 29.44
N PRO A 144 -2.04 -0.57 28.93
CA PRO A 144 -0.91 -0.15 28.13
C PRO A 144 -1.35 0.12 26.69
N ASP A 145 -0.55 0.90 25.97
CA ASP A 145 -0.82 1.27 24.58
C ASP A 145 -1.03 -0.01 23.73
N VAL A 146 -2.14 -0.04 22.98
CA VAL A 146 -2.64 -1.21 22.23
C VAL A 146 -1.58 -1.72 21.24
N ALA A 147 -0.71 -0.83 20.76
CA ALA A 147 0.39 -1.14 19.85
C ALA A 147 1.55 -1.94 20.49
N ALA A 148 1.61 -2.06 21.82
CA ALA A 148 2.84 -2.49 22.52
C ALA A 148 2.82 -3.91 23.12
N LEU A 149 1.77 -4.74 22.94
CA LEU A 149 1.59 -5.93 23.79
C LEU A 149 1.44 -7.28 23.05
N PRO A 150 2.55 -7.95 22.70
CA PRO A 150 2.52 -9.30 22.10
C PRO A 150 2.21 -10.45 23.08
N ARG A 151 2.54 -10.34 24.37
CA ARG A 151 2.35 -11.43 25.36
C ARG A 151 1.00 -11.41 26.07
N ASP A 152 0.44 -10.23 26.32
CA ASP A 152 -0.89 -10.11 26.94
C ASP A 152 -2.02 -10.40 25.95
N ARG A 153 -1.75 -10.27 24.64
CA ARG A 153 -2.63 -10.74 23.56
C ARG A 153 -3.07 -12.20 23.78
N ARG A 154 -2.12 -13.08 24.11
CA ARG A 154 -2.40 -14.52 24.34
C ARG A 154 -3.22 -14.80 25.61
N ALA A 155 -3.04 -14.02 26.66
CA ALA A 155 -3.82 -14.14 27.90
C ALA A 155 -5.25 -13.58 27.72
N ARG A 156 -5.40 -12.50 26.94
CA ARG A 156 -6.70 -11.95 26.52
C ARG A 156 -7.46 -12.96 25.66
N GLU A 157 -6.78 -13.53 24.66
CA GLU A 157 -7.32 -14.54 23.75
C GLU A 157 -7.82 -15.78 24.52
N ALA A 158 -7.07 -16.25 25.54
CA ALA A 158 -7.50 -17.36 26.39
C ALA A 158 -8.68 -17.03 27.32
N ALA A 159 -8.73 -15.82 27.89
CA ALA A 159 -9.83 -15.37 28.74
C ALA A 159 -11.13 -15.12 27.96
N LEU A 160 -11.02 -14.64 26.72
CA LEU A 160 -12.16 -14.42 25.80
C LEU A 160 -12.81 -15.74 25.39
N LEU A 161 -12.00 -16.78 25.08
CA LEU A 161 -12.51 -18.12 24.78
C LEU A 161 -13.21 -18.76 25.99
N GLN A 162 -12.67 -18.60 27.19
CA GLN A 162 -13.30 -19.08 28.44
C GLN A 162 -14.67 -18.44 28.72
N LEU A 163 -14.90 -17.22 28.25
CA LEU A 163 -16.17 -16.49 28.47
C LEU A 163 -17.36 -17.12 27.71
N PHE A 164 -17.09 -17.96 26.71
CA PHE A 164 -18.11 -18.64 25.92
C PHE A 164 -18.08 -20.17 26.02
N ASP A 165 -17.17 -20.76 26.80
CA ASP A 165 -17.02 -22.21 26.98
C ASP A 165 -18.27 -22.90 27.59
N HIS A 166 -19.24 -22.16 28.13
CA HIS A 166 -20.34 -22.69 28.95
C HIS A 166 -21.77 -22.25 28.56
N LEU A 167 -22.06 -21.94 27.30
CA LEU A 167 -23.40 -21.40 26.94
C LEU A 167 -24.36 -22.40 26.33
N ASN A 168 -25.33 -22.80 27.15
CA ASN A 168 -26.60 -23.31 26.69
C ASN A 168 -27.35 -22.15 25.96
N PRO A 169 -27.85 -22.34 24.72
CA PRO A 169 -28.38 -21.28 23.83
C PRO A 169 -29.53 -20.42 24.33
N ARG A 170 -30.12 -20.70 25.49
CA ARG A 170 -31.36 -20.04 25.92
C ARG A 170 -31.14 -18.77 26.75
N GLU A 171 -29.93 -18.55 27.27
CA GLU A 171 -29.64 -17.45 28.19
C GLU A 171 -28.23 -16.89 27.94
N TRP A 172 -28.09 -15.96 26.99
CA TRP A 172 -26.88 -15.14 26.87
C TRP A 172 -26.95 -13.93 27.80
N THR A 173 -25.83 -13.52 28.37
CA THR A 173 -25.72 -12.25 29.10
C THR A 173 -25.85 -11.07 28.13
N THR A 174 -26.11 -9.87 28.66
CA THR A 174 -26.12 -8.63 27.85
C THR A 174 -24.79 -8.39 27.15
N GLU A 175 -23.67 -8.73 27.81
CA GLU A 175 -22.32 -8.59 27.26
C GLU A 175 -22.09 -9.56 26.09
N GLN A 176 -22.43 -10.84 26.27
CA GLN A 176 -22.35 -11.86 25.22
C GLN A 176 -23.24 -11.50 24.02
N THR A 177 -24.47 -11.06 24.29
CA THR A 177 -25.41 -10.59 23.25
C THR A 177 -24.82 -9.40 22.47
N GLY A 178 -24.21 -8.44 23.19
CA GLY A 178 -23.57 -7.28 22.59
C GLY A 178 -22.38 -7.65 21.70
N ALA A 179 -21.52 -8.57 22.14
CA ALA A 179 -20.35 -9.01 21.38
C ALA A 179 -20.74 -9.75 20.10
N VAL A 180 -21.71 -10.66 20.16
CA VAL A 180 -22.19 -11.37 18.97
C VAL A 180 -22.84 -10.40 17.98
N ARG A 181 -23.66 -9.47 18.47
CA ARG A 181 -24.28 -8.44 17.63
C ARG A 181 -23.23 -7.57 16.94
N LYS A 182 -22.19 -7.18 17.68
CA LYS A 182 -21.08 -6.39 17.15
C LYS A 182 -20.26 -7.17 16.12
N ALA A 183 -19.96 -8.44 16.37
CA ALA A 183 -19.26 -9.31 15.41
C ALA A 183 -20.08 -9.50 14.13
N LEU A 184 -21.40 -9.70 14.25
CA LEU A 184 -22.31 -9.75 13.10
C LEU A 184 -22.29 -8.43 12.31
N LEU A 185 -22.36 -7.28 12.99
CA LEU A 185 -22.27 -5.97 12.35
C LEU A 185 -20.96 -5.80 11.56
N ILE A 186 -19.82 -6.12 12.17
CA ILE A 186 -18.50 -6.06 11.51
C ILE A 186 -18.47 -6.99 10.29
N ARG A 187 -18.99 -8.21 10.42
CA ARG A 187 -19.06 -9.19 9.31
C ARG A 187 -19.91 -8.68 8.14
N LEU A 188 -21.09 -8.13 8.43
CA LEU A 188 -21.96 -7.55 7.40
C LEU A 188 -21.32 -6.33 6.74
N ALA A 189 -20.68 -5.46 7.52
CA ALA A 189 -19.96 -4.29 7.00
C ALA A 189 -18.78 -4.70 6.10
N GLY A 190 -18.01 -5.73 6.47
CA GLY A 190 -16.92 -6.26 5.65
C GLY A 190 -17.40 -6.87 4.32
N LEU A 191 -18.53 -7.59 4.32
CA LEU A 191 -19.20 -8.04 3.08
C LEU A 191 -19.66 -6.85 2.23
N GLY A 192 -20.12 -5.78 2.87
CA GLY A 192 -20.47 -4.52 2.21
C GLY A 192 -19.26 -3.83 1.55
N ASP A 193 -18.12 -3.77 2.24
CA ASP A 193 -16.86 -3.24 1.70
C ASP A 193 -16.35 -4.06 0.51
N ALA A 194 -16.51 -5.38 0.53
CA ALA A 194 -16.18 -6.23 -0.61
C ALA A 194 -17.09 -5.96 -1.82
N LEU A 195 -18.39 -5.78 -1.60
CA LEU A 195 -19.32 -5.36 -2.65
C LEU A 195 -18.93 -3.99 -3.22
N LEU A 196 -18.56 -3.03 -2.36
CA LEU A 196 -18.06 -1.71 -2.76
C LEU A 196 -16.79 -1.83 -3.61
N ARG A 197 -15.81 -2.62 -3.16
CA ARG A 197 -14.55 -2.84 -3.86
C ARG A 197 -14.77 -3.35 -5.28
N VAL A 198 -15.62 -4.35 -5.44
CA VAL A 198 -15.87 -5.00 -6.74
C VAL A 198 -16.80 -4.17 -7.64
N SER A 199 -17.74 -3.42 -7.08
CA SER A 199 -18.66 -2.58 -7.87
C SER A 199 -18.04 -1.25 -8.32
N ALA A 200 -17.01 -0.74 -7.63
CA ALA A 200 -16.38 0.54 -7.93
C ALA A 200 -15.51 0.53 -9.18
N LEU A 201 -14.95 -0.62 -9.55
CA LEU A 201 -13.99 -0.73 -10.64
C LEU A 201 -14.38 -1.88 -11.57
N PRO A 202 -14.47 -1.65 -12.90
CA PRO A 202 -14.67 -2.74 -13.83
C PRO A 202 -13.49 -3.72 -13.72
N PRO A 203 -13.73 -5.05 -13.74
CA PRO A 203 -12.64 -6.01 -13.74
C PRO A 203 -11.80 -5.83 -15.01
N ALA A 204 -10.50 -5.66 -14.84
CA ALA A 204 -9.55 -5.73 -15.93
C ALA A 204 -9.16 -7.19 -16.11
N HIS A 205 -9.95 -7.93 -16.91
CA HIS A 205 -9.67 -9.34 -17.15
C HIS A 205 -8.29 -9.52 -17.76
N LEU A 206 -7.38 -10.09 -16.97
CA LEU A 206 -6.05 -10.47 -17.42
C LEU A 206 -6.03 -11.93 -17.88
N ASP A 207 -5.15 -12.21 -18.85
CA ASP A 207 -4.87 -13.58 -19.28
C ASP A 207 -3.92 -14.24 -18.27
N TRP A 208 -4.50 -14.87 -17.26
CA TRP A 208 -3.78 -15.60 -16.22
C TRP A 208 -3.27 -16.96 -16.72
N GLN A 209 -1.99 -17.25 -16.45
CA GLN A 209 -1.36 -18.55 -16.65
C GLN A 209 -1.00 -19.12 -15.28
N GLY A 210 -1.35 -20.38 -15.02
CA GLY A 210 -1.13 -21.04 -13.73
C GLY A 210 -0.16 -22.20 -13.80
N ASP A 211 0.67 -22.34 -12.78
CA ASP A 211 1.49 -23.51 -12.49
C ASP A 211 1.36 -23.95 -11.02
N SER A 212 2.28 -24.79 -10.53
CA SER A 212 2.27 -25.26 -9.14
C SER A 212 2.69 -24.21 -8.10
N GLU A 213 3.30 -23.10 -8.53
CA GLU A 213 3.80 -22.03 -7.66
C GLU A 213 2.81 -20.87 -7.56
N GLY A 214 1.91 -20.71 -8.54
CA GLY A 214 0.81 -19.76 -8.49
C GLY A 214 0.26 -19.39 -9.86
N LEU A 215 -0.35 -18.20 -9.93
CA LEU A 215 -0.87 -17.60 -11.15
C LEU A 215 -0.01 -16.39 -11.52
N THR A 216 0.25 -16.25 -12.82
CA THR A 216 0.98 -15.12 -13.38
C THR A 216 0.20 -14.52 -14.55
N ALA A 217 0.15 -13.20 -14.65
CA ALA A 217 -0.40 -12.49 -15.79
C ALA A 217 0.60 -11.44 -16.30
N LEU A 218 0.69 -11.28 -17.61
CA LEU A 218 1.65 -10.38 -18.26
C LEU A 218 0.92 -9.37 -19.14
N VAL A 219 1.26 -8.08 -19.01
CA VAL A 219 0.76 -7.03 -19.89
C VAL A 219 1.93 -6.29 -20.56
N PRO A 220 2.00 -6.32 -21.91
CA PRO A 220 2.98 -5.53 -22.63
C PRO A 220 2.79 -4.04 -22.38
N VAL A 221 3.89 -3.35 -22.09
CA VAL A 221 3.90 -1.89 -22.01
C VAL A 221 4.77 -1.35 -23.14
N PRO A 222 4.24 -0.44 -23.99
CA PRO A 222 4.99 0.09 -25.13
C PRO A 222 6.31 0.70 -24.69
N GLY A 223 7.42 0.21 -25.24
CA GLY A 223 8.78 0.67 -24.92
C GLY A 223 9.48 -0.10 -23.81
N ALA A 224 8.80 -0.98 -23.08
CA ALA A 224 9.41 -1.81 -22.03
C ALA A 224 10.15 -3.04 -22.59
N PRO A 225 11.31 -3.43 -22.03
CA PRO A 225 12.06 -4.59 -22.49
C PRO A 225 11.42 -5.92 -22.07
N GLN A 226 10.69 -5.93 -20.96
CA GLN A 226 9.86 -7.03 -20.46
C GLN A 226 8.43 -6.54 -20.34
N PRO A 227 7.40 -7.42 -20.22
CA PRO A 227 6.04 -7.03 -19.86
C PRO A 227 5.89 -6.76 -18.35
N LEU A 228 4.88 -5.99 -17.97
CA LEU A 228 4.47 -5.82 -16.57
C LEU A 228 3.87 -7.14 -16.10
N GLU A 229 4.25 -7.60 -14.93
CA GLU A 229 3.91 -8.93 -14.42
C GLU A 229 3.14 -8.81 -13.11
N ALA A 230 1.97 -9.46 -13.06
CA ALA A 230 1.22 -9.74 -11.85
C ALA A 230 1.44 -11.19 -11.45
N ARG A 231 1.64 -11.45 -10.16
CA ARG A 231 1.69 -12.79 -9.58
C ARG A 231 0.70 -12.91 -8.44
N VAL A 232 0.06 -14.06 -8.33
CA VAL A 232 -0.80 -14.45 -7.21
C VAL A 232 -0.35 -15.83 -6.75
N ALA A 233 -0.02 -15.98 -5.48
CA ALA A 233 0.42 -17.25 -4.92
C ALA A 233 -0.15 -17.45 -3.52
N ALA A 234 -0.39 -18.70 -3.14
CA ALA A 234 -0.72 -19.04 -1.77
C ALA A 234 0.51 -18.84 -0.88
N GLU A 235 0.33 -18.13 0.23
CA GLU A 235 1.35 -17.91 1.25
C GLU A 235 0.95 -18.70 2.49
N ALA A 236 1.82 -19.63 2.88
CA ALA A 236 1.63 -20.40 4.10
C ALA A 236 1.77 -19.45 5.29
N VAL A 237 0.68 -19.22 6.01
CA VAL A 237 0.72 -18.41 7.23
C VAL A 237 1.14 -19.29 8.40
N GLU A 238 2.02 -18.74 9.25
CA GLU A 238 2.29 -19.36 10.53
C GLU A 238 0.96 -19.48 11.28
N PRO A 239 0.51 -20.70 11.62
CA PRO A 239 -0.79 -20.88 12.25
C PRO A 239 -0.86 -20.01 13.49
N HIS A 240 -2.00 -19.33 13.67
CA HIS A 240 -2.24 -18.53 14.85
C HIS A 240 -1.86 -19.35 16.10
N PRO A 241 -1.17 -18.78 17.11
CA PRO A 241 -0.71 -19.53 18.27
C PRO A 241 -1.84 -20.29 19.00
N PHE A 242 -3.09 -19.93 18.72
CA PHE A 242 -4.29 -20.67 19.09
C PHE A 242 -5.05 -21.11 17.83
N THR A 243 -4.91 -22.38 17.45
CA THR A 243 -5.65 -23.00 16.34
C THR A 243 -7.17 -22.89 16.50
N SER A 244 -7.65 -22.68 17.72
CA SER A 244 -9.06 -22.53 18.06
C SER A 244 -9.66 -21.17 17.70
N TRP A 245 -8.86 -20.20 17.26
CA TRP A 245 -9.35 -18.85 16.93
C TRP A 245 -10.15 -18.83 15.64
N ASP A 246 -9.67 -19.60 14.67
CA ASP A 246 -10.26 -19.75 13.34
C ASP A 246 -11.36 -20.83 13.32
N GLU A 247 -11.57 -21.52 14.44
CA GLU A 247 -12.67 -22.46 14.59
C GLU A 247 -14.01 -21.70 14.61
N PRO A 248 -15.03 -22.20 13.91
CA PRO A 248 -16.39 -21.70 14.04
C PRO A 248 -16.80 -21.64 15.51
N MET A 249 -17.37 -20.50 15.92
CA MET A 249 -17.88 -20.29 17.27
C MET A 249 -18.99 -21.30 17.61
N TRP A 250 -19.79 -21.65 16.60
CA TRP A 250 -20.84 -22.65 16.66
C TRP A 250 -20.89 -23.44 15.34
N GLY A 251 -21.12 -24.75 15.40
CA GLY A 251 -21.17 -25.63 14.21
C GLY A 251 -20.08 -26.72 14.19
N SER A 252 -20.03 -27.54 13.14
CA SER A 252 -19.00 -28.57 12.99
C SER A 252 -17.71 -28.01 12.40
N SER A 253 -16.57 -28.45 12.93
CA SER A 253 -15.20 -28.09 12.53
C SER A 253 -14.82 -28.50 11.09
N GLU A 254 -15.72 -29.19 10.37
CA GLU A 254 -15.51 -29.60 8.97
C GLU A 254 -15.54 -28.41 7.99
N THR A 255 -15.95 -27.23 8.46
CA THR A 255 -15.96 -25.97 7.71
C THR A 255 -14.85 -25.01 8.13
N GLY A 256 -13.83 -25.49 8.85
CA GLY A 256 -12.65 -24.68 9.18
C GLY A 256 -12.05 -24.13 7.90
N ALA A 257 -12.07 -22.80 7.75
CA ALA A 257 -11.42 -22.13 6.63
C ALA A 257 -9.92 -22.43 6.74
N SER A 258 -9.37 -23.13 5.75
CA SER A 258 -7.92 -23.06 5.54
C SER A 258 -7.63 -21.61 5.20
N HIS A 259 -7.03 -20.85 6.12
CA HIS A 259 -6.53 -19.52 5.82
C HIS A 259 -5.18 -19.65 5.11
N ASP A 260 -5.22 -20.23 3.91
CA ASP A 260 -4.21 -19.94 2.91
C ASP A 260 -4.45 -18.49 2.49
N TYR A 261 -3.58 -17.59 2.94
CA TYR A 261 -3.62 -16.22 2.46
C TYR A 261 -3.04 -16.21 1.06
N TRP A 262 -3.62 -15.38 0.21
CA TRP A 262 -3.20 -15.25 -1.16
C TRP A 262 -2.45 -13.94 -1.30
N ARG A 263 -1.15 -14.05 -1.51
CA ARG A 263 -0.32 -12.90 -1.80
C ARG A 263 -0.42 -12.57 -3.26
N TRP A 264 -0.68 -11.30 -3.56
CA TRP A 264 -0.51 -10.78 -4.89
C TRP A 264 0.62 -9.76 -4.94
N THR A 265 1.32 -9.73 -6.06
CA THR A 265 2.38 -8.77 -6.35
C THR A 265 2.29 -8.32 -7.80
N VAL A 266 2.63 -7.06 -8.06
CA VAL A 266 2.73 -6.47 -9.40
C VAL A 266 4.10 -5.81 -9.52
N GLY A 267 4.78 -6.02 -10.64
CA GLY A 267 6.06 -5.39 -10.95
C GLY A 267 6.71 -5.92 -12.22
N TRP A 268 8.04 -5.90 -12.30
CA TRP A 268 8.79 -6.17 -13.54
C TRP A 268 9.86 -7.24 -13.37
N ARG A 269 10.26 -7.83 -14.50
CA ARG A 269 11.51 -8.57 -14.56
C ARG A 269 12.67 -7.67 -15.00
N CYS A 270 13.78 -7.75 -14.28
CA CYS A 270 15.03 -7.15 -14.72
C CYS A 270 15.60 -7.91 -15.93
N ALA A 271 16.64 -7.35 -16.56
CA ALA A 271 17.30 -7.99 -17.71
C ALA A 271 17.88 -9.38 -17.39
N GLY A 272 18.21 -9.65 -16.11
CA GLY A 272 18.63 -10.95 -15.60
C GLY A 272 17.50 -11.95 -15.33
N GLY A 273 16.24 -11.55 -15.52
CA GLY A 273 15.04 -12.39 -15.34
C GLY A 273 14.49 -12.46 -13.92
N VAL A 274 15.15 -11.82 -12.94
CA VAL A 274 14.65 -11.69 -11.55
C VAL A 274 13.43 -10.78 -11.55
N PHE A 275 12.40 -11.16 -10.80
CA PHE A 275 11.18 -10.36 -10.65
C PHE A 275 11.25 -9.46 -9.43
N HIS A 276 10.95 -8.20 -9.65
CA HIS A 276 10.91 -7.13 -8.67
C HIS A 276 9.47 -6.68 -8.52
N SER A 277 8.96 -6.71 -7.29
CA SER A 277 7.59 -6.30 -6.98
C SER A 277 7.59 -4.84 -6.54
N ASP A 278 6.75 -4.04 -7.19
CA ASP A 278 6.53 -2.62 -6.89
C ASP A 278 5.32 -2.40 -5.97
N ALA A 279 4.35 -3.29 -6.07
CA ALA A 279 3.16 -3.30 -5.24
C ALA A 279 2.76 -4.74 -4.90
N GLY A 280 2.08 -4.92 -3.78
CA GLY A 280 1.51 -6.19 -3.39
C GLY A 280 0.77 -6.09 -2.07
N SER A 281 -0.09 -7.07 -1.83
CA SER A 281 -0.79 -7.25 -0.56
C SER A 281 -1.11 -8.73 -0.38
N THR A 282 -1.56 -9.07 0.82
CA THR A 282 -2.13 -10.38 1.17
C THR A 282 -3.64 -10.27 1.27
N GLU A 283 -4.35 -11.24 0.72
CA GLU A 283 -5.81 -11.27 0.70
C GLU A 283 -6.31 -12.62 1.22
N ALA A 284 -7.55 -12.64 1.72
CA ALA A 284 -8.14 -13.86 2.29
C ALA A 284 -8.59 -14.90 1.24
N SER A 285 -8.57 -14.54 -0.06
CA SER A 285 -8.94 -15.45 -1.15
C SER A 285 -8.13 -15.19 -2.41
N GLU A 286 -7.97 -16.22 -3.25
CA GLU A 286 -7.34 -16.10 -4.57
C GLU A 286 -8.08 -15.07 -5.43
N ALA A 287 -9.41 -15.05 -5.37
CA ALA A 287 -10.24 -14.12 -6.15
C ALA A 287 -9.97 -12.66 -5.76
N ALA A 288 -9.84 -12.36 -4.46
CA ALA A 288 -9.47 -11.04 -3.98
C ALA A 288 -8.03 -10.66 -4.35
N ALA A 289 -7.10 -11.60 -4.27
CA ALA A 289 -5.71 -11.40 -4.68
C ALA A 289 -5.60 -11.10 -6.17
N ARG A 290 -6.30 -11.86 -7.01
CA ARG A 290 -6.40 -11.61 -8.46
C ARG A 290 -7.02 -10.25 -8.74
N PHE A 291 -8.14 -9.91 -8.11
CA PHE A 291 -8.76 -8.61 -8.30
C PHE A 291 -7.82 -7.45 -7.92
N GLY A 292 -7.12 -7.55 -6.78
CA GLY A 292 -6.12 -6.56 -6.37
C GLY A 292 -4.99 -6.40 -7.39
N ALA A 293 -4.46 -7.52 -7.88
CA ALA A 293 -3.43 -7.54 -8.92
C ALA A 293 -3.93 -6.94 -10.23
N GLU A 294 -5.12 -7.33 -10.71
CA GLU A 294 -5.72 -6.84 -11.95
C GLU A 294 -5.92 -5.32 -11.93
N GLN A 295 -6.48 -4.79 -10.85
CA GLN A 295 -6.71 -3.35 -10.71
C GLN A 295 -5.40 -2.57 -10.67
N THR A 296 -4.43 -3.05 -9.90
CA THR A 296 -3.11 -2.40 -9.79
C THR A 296 -2.37 -2.43 -11.12
N LEU A 297 -2.36 -3.59 -11.78
CA LEU A 297 -1.69 -3.79 -13.06
C LEU A 297 -2.34 -2.96 -14.17
N ALA A 298 -3.67 -2.91 -14.23
CA ALA A 298 -4.40 -2.06 -15.19
C ALA A 298 -4.13 -0.57 -14.96
N ALA A 299 -4.12 -0.13 -13.70
CA ALA A 299 -3.77 1.25 -13.35
C ALA A 299 -2.34 1.60 -13.78
N TYR A 300 -1.40 0.68 -13.55
CA TYR A 300 0.00 0.83 -13.96
C TYR A 300 0.16 0.86 -15.48
N ALA A 301 -0.49 -0.05 -16.19
CA ALA A 301 -0.46 -0.09 -17.66
C ALA A 301 -1.06 1.18 -18.28
N ALA A 302 -2.19 1.69 -17.75
CA ALA A 302 -2.82 2.91 -18.22
C ALA A 302 -1.94 4.16 -18.00
N GLN A 303 -1.12 4.16 -16.96
CA GLN A 303 -0.27 5.29 -16.60
C GLN A 303 1.20 5.12 -17.02
N ALA A 304 1.53 4.04 -17.72
CA ALA A 304 2.90 3.67 -18.09
C ALA A 304 3.67 4.73 -18.95
N SER A 305 2.96 5.71 -19.50
CA SER A 305 3.54 6.86 -20.21
C SER A 305 3.85 8.07 -19.31
N THR A 306 3.37 8.09 -18.06
CA THR A 306 3.36 9.30 -17.20
C THR A 306 3.79 9.05 -15.74
N VAL A 307 4.00 7.80 -15.35
CA VAL A 307 4.31 7.40 -13.97
C VAL A 307 5.81 7.11 -13.83
N ARG A 308 6.45 7.77 -12.85
CA ARG A 308 7.86 7.73 -12.41
C ARG A 308 7.87 8.07 -10.90
N GLN A 309 8.45 7.27 -9.97
CA GLN A 309 8.86 7.58 -8.55
C GLN A 309 8.71 6.43 -7.51
N ARG A 310 9.67 6.28 -6.57
CA ARG A 310 9.62 5.32 -5.45
C ARG A 310 9.06 5.91 -4.15
N LEU A 311 9.37 7.16 -3.77
CA LEU A 311 8.76 7.79 -2.56
C LEU A 311 7.29 8.25 -2.70
N ARG A 312 6.74 8.29 -3.93
CA ARG A 312 5.36 8.74 -4.22
C ARG A 312 4.50 7.73 -4.99
N HIS A 313 4.84 6.43 -4.93
CA HIS A 313 4.08 5.32 -5.54
C HIS A 313 3.89 5.41 -7.06
N ARG A 314 4.97 5.42 -7.83
CA ARG A 314 4.94 5.43 -9.30
C ARG A 314 6.03 4.56 -9.97
N LEU A 315 5.58 3.48 -10.61
CA LEU A 315 6.30 2.58 -11.52
C LEU A 315 7.27 3.27 -12.52
N LEU A 316 8.56 2.93 -12.52
CA LEU A 316 9.46 3.29 -13.62
C LEU A 316 9.49 2.15 -14.62
N VAL A 317 8.99 2.40 -15.83
CA VAL A 317 9.00 1.41 -16.91
C VAL A 317 10.41 1.35 -17.49
N PRO A 318 11.18 0.26 -17.31
CA PRO A 318 12.48 0.11 -17.97
C PRO A 318 12.25 0.19 -19.48
N ARG A 319 13.26 0.57 -20.27
CA ARG A 319 13.19 0.82 -21.71
C ARG A 319 14.32 0.10 -22.44
N GLN A 320 14.07 -0.32 -23.68
CA GLN A 320 15.15 -0.81 -24.52
C GLN A 320 16.08 0.34 -24.96
N PRO A 321 17.41 0.18 -24.84
CA PRO A 321 18.35 1.19 -25.30
C PRO A 321 18.12 1.60 -26.76
N GLY A 322 18.18 2.90 -27.06
CA GLY A 322 18.09 3.45 -28.42
C GLY A 322 16.69 3.48 -29.05
N THR A 323 15.64 3.14 -28.29
CA THR A 323 14.25 3.14 -28.80
C THR A 323 13.56 4.51 -28.76
N LEU A 324 14.07 5.45 -27.96
CA LEU A 324 13.52 6.80 -27.83
C LEU A 324 14.51 7.83 -28.41
N SER A 325 13.95 8.83 -29.10
CA SER A 325 14.73 10.02 -29.46
C SER A 325 14.98 10.87 -28.21
N MET A 326 16.07 11.63 -28.18
CA MET A 326 16.33 12.62 -27.12
C MET A 326 15.25 13.69 -27.01
N SER A 327 14.46 13.90 -28.07
CA SER A 327 13.29 14.81 -28.05
C SER A 327 11.99 14.13 -27.61
N ASP A 328 12.03 12.86 -27.23
CA ASP A 328 10.86 12.15 -26.76
C ASP A 328 10.46 12.65 -25.36
N PRO A 329 9.19 13.07 -25.14
CA PRO A 329 8.74 13.53 -23.83
C PRO A 329 8.88 12.46 -22.71
N ALA A 330 9.06 11.19 -23.07
CA ALA A 330 9.34 10.10 -22.15
C ALA A 330 10.81 10.01 -21.70
N VAL A 331 11.72 10.87 -22.19
CA VAL A 331 13.08 11.00 -21.66
C VAL A 331 13.09 12.02 -20.51
N LEU A 332 13.59 11.62 -19.33
CA LEU A 332 13.95 12.54 -18.26
C LEU A 332 15.33 13.12 -18.54
N VAL A 333 15.44 14.44 -18.55
CA VAL A 333 16.73 15.12 -18.45
C VAL A 333 16.87 15.63 -17.02
N LEU A 334 17.77 15.02 -16.24
CA LEU A 334 18.08 15.46 -14.89
C LEU A 334 19.21 16.49 -14.93
N GLY A 335 18.88 17.72 -14.52
CA GLY A 335 19.84 18.79 -14.28
C GLY A 335 20.48 18.73 -12.91
N LEU A 336 21.47 19.60 -12.68
CA LEU A 336 22.20 19.73 -11.42
C LEU A 336 21.31 20.33 -10.33
N ARG A 337 20.40 21.26 -10.64
CA ARG A 337 19.59 21.94 -9.62
C ARG A 337 18.71 20.99 -8.80
N PRO A 338 17.96 20.03 -9.39
CA PRO A 338 17.24 19.02 -8.62
C PRO A 338 18.13 18.23 -7.66
N LEU A 339 19.35 17.85 -8.10
CA LEU A 339 20.31 17.15 -7.24
C LEU A 339 20.78 18.03 -6.08
N LEU A 340 21.05 19.31 -6.33
CA LEU A 340 21.42 20.27 -5.29
C LEU A 340 20.29 20.48 -4.28
N GLN A 341 19.04 20.52 -4.75
CA GLN A 341 17.87 20.60 -3.88
C GLN A 341 17.76 19.37 -2.97
N ALA A 342 17.88 18.16 -3.54
CA ALA A 342 17.87 16.92 -2.77
C ALA A 342 18.99 16.89 -1.71
N VAL A 343 20.20 17.35 -2.05
CA VAL A 343 21.32 17.46 -1.11
C VAL A 343 21.01 18.42 0.04
N CYS A 344 20.38 19.57 -0.24
CA CYS A 344 19.96 20.50 0.81
C CYS A 344 18.90 19.90 1.73
N ASP A 345 17.93 19.17 1.17
CA ASP A 345 16.87 18.53 1.94
C ASP A 345 17.43 17.44 2.87
N GLU A 346 18.34 16.61 2.36
CA GLU A 346 19.05 15.63 3.18
C GLU A 346 19.96 16.26 4.24
N TYR A 347 20.60 17.40 3.94
CA TYR A 347 21.40 18.12 4.92
C TYR A 347 20.54 18.71 6.06
N ARG A 348 19.34 19.23 5.75
CA ARG A 348 18.36 19.66 6.77
C ARG A 348 17.91 18.48 7.63
N SER A 349 17.69 17.33 7.02
CA SER A 349 17.35 16.08 7.73
C SER A 349 18.47 15.70 8.72
N GLU A 350 19.72 15.63 8.24
CA GLU A 350 20.93 15.32 9.03
C GLU A 350 21.11 16.26 10.22
N THR A 351 20.96 17.57 10.00
CA THR A 351 21.10 18.60 11.06
C THR A 351 19.95 18.58 12.07
N SER A 352 18.73 18.25 11.65
CA SER A 352 17.57 18.13 12.54
C SER A 352 17.61 16.87 13.42
N ARG A 353 18.32 15.82 12.98
CA ARG A 353 18.46 14.54 13.69
C ARG A 353 19.92 14.05 13.72
N PRO A 354 20.81 14.72 14.49
CA PRO A 354 22.24 14.40 14.47
C PRO A 354 22.60 12.99 14.97
N LYS A 355 21.69 12.33 15.68
CA LYS A 355 21.90 10.96 16.20
C LYS A 355 21.67 9.89 15.13
N ASP A 356 20.92 10.23 14.08
CA ASP A 356 20.60 9.36 12.95
C ASP A 356 21.50 9.67 11.74
N ALA A 357 22.33 10.72 11.85
CA ALA A 357 23.34 11.16 10.87
C ALA A 357 24.54 10.20 10.84
N THR A 358 24.33 8.98 10.37
CA THR A 358 25.39 8.05 10.00
C THR A 358 26.01 8.53 8.70
N GLY A 359 27.34 8.58 8.59
CA GLY A 359 27.99 9.19 7.44
C GLY A 359 27.57 8.53 6.12
N TRP A 360 27.65 9.29 5.04
CA TRP A 360 27.11 8.87 3.75
C TRP A 360 28.13 8.08 2.93
N ARG A 361 27.78 6.84 2.60
CA ARG A 361 28.45 6.03 1.56
C ARG A 361 27.87 6.33 0.18
N VAL A 362 28.68 6.22 -0.86
CA VAL A 362 28.24 6.42 -2.26
C VAL A 362 27.88 5.10 -2.93
N VAL A 363 28.69 4.07 -2.67
CA VAL A 363 28.49 2.69 -3.11
C VAL A 363 28.64 1.72 -1.92
N PRO A 364 28.00 0.54 -1.94
CA PRO A 364 26.96 0.15 -2.90
C PRO A 364 25.73 1.07 -2.81
N HIS A 365 25.01 1.23 -3.91
CA HIS A 365 23.80 2.06 -3.95
C HIS A 365 22.68 1.48 -3.07
N GLN A 366 22.62 0.16 -2.95
CA GLN A 366 21.79 -0.59 -2.02
C GLN A 366 22.56 -1.81 -1.50
N ASP A 367 22.54 -2.05 -0.19
CA ASP A 367 23.11 -3.25 0.43
C ASP A 367 22.06 -4.32 0.78
N GLU A 368 22.53 -5.45 1.32
CA GLU A 368 21.72 -6.61 1.68
C GLU A 368 20.64 -6.31 2.72
N ASP A 369 20.90 -5.35 3.62
CA ASP A 369 19.96 -4.86 4.63
C ASP A 369 18.98 -3.82 4.07
N LYS A 370 19.07 -3.53 2.76
CA LYS A 370 18.32 -2.52 2.02
C LYS A 370 18.61 -1.08 2.45
N GLU A 371 19.74 -0.84 3.12
CA GLU A 371 20.20 0.50 3.38
C GLU A 371 20.67 1.16 2.08
N CYS A 372 20.22 2.39 1.87
CA CYS A 372 20.48 3.12 0.63
C CYS A 372 21.75 3.99 0.76
N GLY A 373 22.59 3.97 -0.27
CA GLY A 373 23.69 4.93 -0.41
C GLY A 373 23.18 6.33 -0.78
N LEU A 374 24.05 7.33 -0.67
CA LEU A 374 23.73 8.73 -0.95
C LEU A 374 23.16 8.93 -2.36
N VAL A 375 23.77 8.32 -3.37
CA VAL A 375 23.33 8.47 -4.76
C VAL A 375 21.90 7.94 -4.94
N THR A 376 21.57 6.82 -4.30
CA THR A 376 20.21 6.25 -4.33
C THR A 376 19.19 7.23 -3.77
N ILE A 377 19.48 7.83 -2.61
CA ILE A 377 18.59 8.78 -1.96
C ILE A 377 18.41 10.03 -2.81
N LEU A 378 19.50 10.58 -3.34
CA LEU A 378 19.42 11.75 -4.23
C LEU A 378 18.63 11.46 -5.52
N LEU A 379 18.80 10.26 -6.10
CA LEU A 379 18.01 9.84 -7.25
C LEU A 379 16.54 9.67 -6.88
N ASP A 380 16.24 9.11 -5.71
CA ASP A 380 14.87 8.92 -5.23
C ASP A 380 14.16 10.26 -4.98
N ASP A 381 14.82 11.22 -4.34
CA ASP A 381 14.34 12.60 -4.18
C ASP A 381 14.12 13.27 -5.53
N CYS A 382 15.03 13.03 -6.47
CA CYS A 382 14.92 13.48 -7.86
C CYS A 382 13.96 12.65 -8.69
N SER A 383 13.26 11.67 -8.09
CA SER A 383 12.22 10.90 -8.74
C SER A 383 12.70 9.95 -9.85
N LEU A 384 13.89 9.38 -9.66
CA LEU A 384 14.62 8.59 -10.63
C LEU A 384 14.84 7.14 -10.16
N PRO A 385 15.09 6.20 -11.10
CA PRO A 385 15.43 4.84 -10.74
C PRO A 385 16.82 4.81 -10.13
N HIS A 386 17.03 3.90 -9.20
CA HIS A 386 18.34 3.59 -8.67
C HIS A 386 18.61 2.08 -8.82
N PRO A 387 19.86 1.66 -8.99
CA PRO A 387 20.20 0.25 -9.10
C PRO A 387 19.81 -0.55 -7.86
N GLU A 388 19.40 -1.81 -8.04
CA GLU A 388 19.07 -2.73 -6.94
C GLU A 388 20.15 -3.79 -6.71
N LEU A 389 20.01 -4.56 -5.63
CA LEU A 389 20.88 -5.71 -5.36
C LEU A 389 20.90 -6.69 -6.54
N GLY A 390 22.09 -6.96 -7.07
CA GLY A 390 22.31 -7.85 -8.20
C GLY A 390 22.46 -7.13 -9.54
N ASP A 391 22.11 -5.85 -9.63
CA ASP A 391 22.41 -5.04 -10.83
C ASP A 391 23.91 -4.71 -10.90
N PRO A 392 24.56 -4.84 -12.06
CA PRO A 392 25.94 -4.41 -12.23
C PRO A 392 26.18 -2.94 -11.88
N ALA A 393 25.14 -2.10 -12.02
CA ALA A 393 25.19 -0.68 -11.68
C ALA A 393 25.19 -0.41 -10.17
N ASN A 394 24.77 -1.36 -9.31
CA ASN A 394 24.64 -1.15 -7.86
C ASN A 394 25.99 -0.93 -7.14
N THR A 395 27.05 -1.51 -7.67
CA THR A 395 28.40 -1.37 -7.14
C THR A 395 29.31 -0.53 -8.03
N ALA A 396 28.78 -0.02 -9.14
CA ALA A 396 29.50 0.83 -10.07
C ALA A 396 29.60 2.26 -9.50
N ASP A 397 30.70 2.95 -9.79
CA ASP A 397 30.79 4.37 -9.50
C ASP A 397 29.79 5.14 -10.38
N PRO A 398 29.20 6.27 -9.95
CA PRO A 398 28.35 7.09 -10.82
C PRO A 398 29.05 7.57 -12.11
N ALA A 399 30.39 7.58 -12.15
CA ALA A 399 31.18 7.87 -13.33
C ALA A 399 31.31 6.67 -14.30
N ASP A 400 31.01 5.45 -13.85
CA ASP A 400 31.18 4.24 -14.64
C ASP A 400 30.08 4.10 -15.71
N PRO A 401 30.41 3.58 -16.91
CA PRO A 401 29.44 3.33 -17.96
C PRO A 401 28.26 2.43 -17.55
N ALA A 402 28.48 1.50 -16.61
CA ALA A 402 27.43 0.61 -16.12
C ALA A 402 26.30 1.37 -15.42
N PHE A 403 26.62 2.43 -14.69
CA PHE A 403 25.62 3.28 -14.03
C PHE A 403 24.88 4.15 -15.04
N GLU A 404 25.60 4.71 -16.01
CA GLU A 404 25.00 5.49 -17.09
C GLU A 404 24.09 4.65 -17.99
N ASP A 405 24.50 3.42 -18.33
CA ASP A 405 23.68 2.46 -19.09
C ASP A 405 22.40 2.08 -18.32
N PHE A 406 22.48 1.94 -17.00
CA PHE A 406 21.30 1.72 -16.16
C PHE A 406 20.33 2.90 -16.26
N LEU A 407 20.80 4.14 -16.12
CA LEU A 407 19.93 5.33 -16.25
C LEU A 407 19.32 5.44 -17.64
N HIS A 408 20.12 5.22 -18.70
CA HIS A 408 19.63 5.21 -20.07
C HIS A 408 18.60 4.11 -20.32
N SER A 409 18.77 2.94 -19.71
CA SER A 409 17.77 1.87 -19.75
C SER A 409 16.46 2.25 -19.05
N HIS A 410 16.40 3.37 -18.33
CA HIS A 410 15.15 3.92 -17.78
C HIS A 410 14.76 5.26 -18.41
N ALA A 411 15.32 5.57 -19.58
CA ALA A 411 15.14 6.84 -20.29
C ALA A 411 15.48 8.07 -19.43
N VAL A 412 16.50 7.95 -18.58
CA VAL A 412 17.07 9.04 -17.80
C VAL A 412 18.39 9.44 -18.41
N VAL A 413 18.55 10.75 -18.67
CA VAL A 413 19.78 11.35 -19.15
C VAL A 413 20.20 12.43 -18.17
N LEU A 414 21.47 12.42 -17.79
CA LEU A 414 22.06 13.44 -16.94
C LEU A 414 22.59 14.58 -17.81
N THR A 415 22.36 15.83 -17.41
CA THR A 415 23.12 16.95 -17.98
C THR A 415 24.60 16.80 -17.63
N PRO A 416 25.53 17.40 -18.41
CA PRO A 416 26.95 17.32 -18.07
C PRO A 416 27.28 17.76 -16.63
N PRO A 417 26.72 18.88 -16.10
CA PRO A 417 26.94 19.26 -14.70
C PRO A 417 26.41 18.24 -13.69
N ALA A 418 25.21 17.69 -13.91
CA ALA A 418 24.63 16.65 -13.04
C ALA A 418 25.49 15.38 -13.02
N ARG A 419 25.95 14.92 -14.19
CA ARG A 419 26.87 13.77 -14.32
C ARG A 419 28.16 14.01 -13.54
N THR A 420 28.77 15.18 -13.72
CA THR A 420 30.01 15.55 -13.03
C THR A 420 29.82 15.65 -11.52
N TYR A 421 28.67 16.14 -11.06
CA TYR A 421 28.35 16.22 -9.64
C TYR A 421 28.23 14.83 -9.01
N LEU A 422 27.42 13.93 -9.59
CA LEU A 422 27.26 12.56 -9.06
C LEU A 422 28.59 11.80 -9.03
N ALA A 423 29.39 11.89 -10.10
CA ALA A 423 30.74 11.32 -10.15
C ALA A 423 31.68 11.92 -9.08
N GLY A 424 31.52 13.22 -8.80
CA GLY A 424 32.33 13.92 -7.80
C GLY A 424 32.04 13.49 -6.36
N LEU A 425 30.84 12.97 -6.05
CA LEU A 425 30.50 12.46 -4.72
C LEU A 425 31.45 11.34 -4.28
N SER A 426 31.89 10.49 -5.21
CA SER A 426 32.83 9.40 -4.96
C SER A 426 34.26 9.87 -4.66
N GLN A 427 34.66 11.06 -5.10
CA GLN A 427 36.03 11.58 -4.92
C GLN A 427 36.41 11.79 -3.45
N ALA A 428 35.42 11.92 -2.56
CA ALA A 428 35.66 11.99 -1.12
C ALA A 428 36.14 10.66 -0.50
N GLY A 429 36.04 9.54 -1.23
CA GLY A 429 36.50 8.21 -0.83
C GLY A 429 35.37 7.20 -0.59
N PRO A 430 35.68 5.91 -0.36
CA PRO A 430 34.68 4.84 -0.31
C PRO A 430 33.93 4.71 1.03
N GLY A 431 34.36 5.37 2.11
CA GLY A 431 33.78 5.22 3.45
C GLY A 431 32.70 6.24 3.80
N GLU A 432 32.00 6.03 4.90
CA GLU A 432 31.00 6.98 5.41
C GLU A 432 31.62 8.35 5.70
N LEU A 433 31.04 9.41 5.12
CA LEU A 433 31.47 10.80 5.33
C LEU A 433 30.26 11.73 5.50
N PRO A 434 30.38 12.80 6.30
CA PRO A 434 29.31 13.79 6.43
C PRO A 434 28.92 14.39 5.07
N LEU A 435 27.63 14.72 4.89
CA LEU A 435 27.10 15.15 3.59
C LEU A 435 27.81 16.40 3.05
N HIS A 436 28.10 17.36 3.93
CA HIS A 436 28.81 18.59 3.55
C HIS A 436 30.17 18.31 2.89
N ARG A 437 30.89 17.25 3.30
CA ARG A 437 32.18 16.87 2.69
C ARG A 437 32.00 16.23 1.32
N ARG A 438 30.97 15.39 1.17
CA ARG A 438 30.59 14.76 -0.10
C ARG A 438 30.19 15.82 -1.12
N HIS A 439 29.34 16.76 -0.71
CA HIS A 439 28.90 17.89 -1.49
C HIS A 439 30.07 18.81 -1.92
N GLU A 440 30.92 19.20 -0.96
CA GLU A 440 32.11 20.03 -1.21
C GLU A 440 33.02 19.39 -2.27
N ALA A 441 33.25 18.07 -2.20
CA ALA A 441 34.03 17.33 -3.19
C ALA A 441 33.35 17.33 -4.57
N ALA A 442 32.04 17.05 -4.61
CA ALA A 442 31.27 17.00 -5.85
C ALA A 442 31.24 18.35 -6.58
N MET A 443 30.96 19.43 -5.86
CA MET A 443 30.95 20.77 -6.44
C MET A 443 32.33 21.21 -6.91
N ARG A 444 33.41 20.86 -6.21
CA ARG A 444 34.77 21.11 -6.72
C ARG A 444 35.02 20.43 -8.06
N THR A 445 34.54 19.20 -8.25
CA THR A 445 34.65 18.50 -9.53
C THR A 445 33.88 19.25 -10.62
N VAL A 446 32.66 19.71 -10.33
CA VAL A 446 31.86 20.52 -11.26
C VAL A 446 32.58 21.81 -11.67
N LEU A 447 33.15 22.54 -10.71
CA LEU A 447 33.85 23.81 -10.96
C LEU A 447 35.19 23.62 -11.70
N ALA A 448 35.86 22.48 -11.51
CA ALA A 448 37.15 22.19 -12.13
C ALA A 448 37.08 21.95 -13.65
N VAL A 449 35.91 21.61 -14.19
CA VAL A 449 35.74 21.39 -15.65
C VAL A 449 35.80 22.70 -16.45
N GLY A 450 35.73 23.87 -15.78
CA GLY A 450 36.28 25.15 -16.25
C GLY A 450 35.46 25.98 -17.25
N GLY A 451 35.59 27.32 -17.16
CA GLY A 451 35.40 28.34 -18.22
C GLY A 451 34.03 28.45 -18.90
N GLU A 452 33.70 27.49 -19.77
CA GLU A 452 32.39 27.33 -20.44
C GLU A 452 31.32 26.77 -19.48
N ALA A 453 31.76 26.32 -18.30
CA ALA A 453 30.91 25.81 -17.23
C ALA A 453 29.97 26.87 -16.63
N ALA A 454 30.30 28.16 -16.61
CA ALA A 454 29.45 29.16 -15.95
C ALA A 454 28.10 29.35 -16.67
N ASP A 455 28.12 29.38 -18.02
CA ASP A 455 26.90 29.50 -18.82
C ASP A 455 26.09 28.19 -18.80
N LEU A 456 26.77 27.04 -18.81
CA LEU A 456 26.13 25.73 -18.66
C LEU A 456 25.53 25.53 -17.27
N LEU A 457 26.22 25.96 -16.21
CA LEU A 457 25.73 25.94 -14.83
C LEU A 457 24.57 26.91 -14.67
N ALA A 458 24.66 28.12 -15.22
CA ALA A 458 23.56 29.07 -15.20
C ALA A 458 22.35 28.56 -15.98
N ALA A 459 22.55 27.87 -17.11
CA ALA A 459 21.48 27.25 -17.88
C ALA A 459 20.83 26.08 -17.12
N ASP A 460 21.60 25.29 -16.38
CA ASP A 460 21.14 24.08 -15.69
C ASP A 460 20.60 24.36 -14.28
N THR A 461 21.06 25.44 -13.64
CA THR A 461 20.73 25.77 -12.24
C THR A 461 20.11 27.14 -12.03
N GLY A 462 20.10 28.02 -13.03
CA GLY A 462 19.71 29.42 -12.89
C GLY A 462 20.91 30.34 -12.61
N PRO A 463 20.75 31.66 -12.82
CA PRO A 463 21.82 32.62 -12.57
C PRO A 463 22.11 32.77 -11.07
N LEU A 464 23.35 33.09 -10.73
CA LEU A 464 23.72 33.44 -9.36
C LEU A 464 23.09 34.78 -8.93
N PRO A 465 22.67 34.92 -7.66
CA PRO A 465 22.33 36.21 -7.07
C PRO A 465 23.50 37.19 -7.08
N ASP A 466 23.20 38.49 -7.06
CA ASP A 466 24.20 39.55 -7.01
C ASP A 466 25.11 39.40 -5.78
N GLY A 467 26.42 39.35 -6.00
CA GLY A 467 27.43 39.25 -4.94
C GLY A 467 27.81 37.83 -4.53
N MET A 468 27.17 36.80 -5.09
CA MET A 468 27.52 35.39 -4.90
C MET A 468 28.43 34.89 -6.04
N ALA A 469 29.40 34.05 -5.72
CA ALA A 469 30.25 33.35 -6.67
C ALA A 469 29.95 31.84 -6.66
N TRP A 470 30.19 31.17 -7.79
CA TRP A 470 29.98 29.71 -7.90
C TRP A 470 30.75 28.88 -6.86
N ILE A 471 31.88 29.41 -6.37
CA ILE A 471 32.67 28.78 -5.31
C ILE A 471 32.01 28.83 -3.94
N ASP A 472 31.08 29.77 -3.73
CA ASP A 472 30.34 29.86 -2.46
C ASP A 472 29.38 28.67 -2.32
N LEU A 473 28.89 28.11 -3.44
CA LEU A 473 28.07 26.90 -3.46
C LEU A 473 28.81 25.62 -3.03
N LEU A 474 30.08 25.70 -2.62
CA LEU A 474 30.75 24.60 -1.90
C LEU A 474 30.20 24.44 -0.48
N ASP A 475 29.65 25.52 0.09
CA ASP A 475 29.05 25.55 1.41
C ASP A 475 27.53 25.32 1.30
N VAL A 476 27.01 24.36 2.07
CA VAL A 476 25.59 23.96 1.98
C VAL A 476 24.65 25.08 2.44
N ALA A 477 25.06 25.95 3.35
CA ALA A 477 24.23 27.08 3.77
C ALA A 477 24.13 28.15 2.67
N ALA A 478 25.23 28.43 1.97
CA ALA A 478 25.21 29.29 0.79
C ALA A 478 24.42 28.67 -0.37
N LEU A 479 24.47 27.34 -0.53
CA LEU A 479 23.62 26.63 -1.49
C LEU A 479 22.13 26.78 -1.17
N GLU A 480 21.74 26.68 0.10
CA GLU A 480 20.35 26.87 0.52
C GLU A 480 19.85 28.29 0.22
N GLU A 481 20.69 29.30 0.46
CA GLU A 481 20.39 30.70 0.10
C GLU A 481 20.22 30.85 -1.43
N PHE A 482 21.13 30.25 -2.20
CA PHE A 482 21.04 30.23 -3.67
C PHE A 482 19.73 29.62 -4.17
N LEU A 483 19.36 28.43 -3.68
CA LEU A 483 18.15 27.72 -4.12
C LEU A 483 16.89 28.50 -3.79
N THR A 484 16.84 29.11 -2.60
CA THR A 484 15.71 29.95 -2.15
C THR A 484 15.59 31.23 -2.98
N ALA A 485 16.71 31.91 -3.26
CA ALA A 485 16.73 33.16 -4.02
C ALA A 485 16.35 32.97 -5.50
N THR A 486 16.41 31.75 -6.00
CA THR A 486 16.17 31.40 -7.41
C THR A 486 14.94 30.49 -7.58
N GLU A 487 14.09 30.37 -6.56
CA GLU A 487 12.82 29.67 -6.70
C GLU A 487 12.00 30.31 -7.83
N PRO A 488 11.51 29.51 -8.81
CA PRO A 488 10.59 30.03 -9.79
C PRO A 488 9.30 30.44 -9.07
N ASP A 489 8.83 31.67 -9.32
CA ASP A 489 7.52 32.15 -8.87
C ASP A 489 6.46 31.07 -9.18
N GLN A 490 5.95 30.39 -8.16
CA GLN A 490 4.88 29.42 -8.35
C GLN A 490 3.66 30.17 -8.90
N PRO A 491 3.04 29.70 -10.00
CA PRO A 491 1.75 30.24 -10.39
C PRO A 491 0.76 29.96 -9.25
N ARG A 492 0.21 31.04 -8.69
CA ARG A 492 -0.87 30.99 -7.69
C ARG A 492 -2.14 30.37 -8.25
#